data_AF-A0A218UT73-F1
#
_entry.id   AF-A0A218UT73-F1
#
_cell.length_a   1.000
_cell.length_b   1.000
_cell.length_c   1.000
_cell.angle_alpha   90.00
_cell.angle_beta   90.00
_cell.angle_gamma   90.00
#
_symmetry.space_group_name_H-M   'P 1'
#
loop_
_entity.id
_entity.type
_entity.pdbx_description
1 polymer ?
#
loop_
_entity_poly.entity_id
_entity_poly.type
_entity_poly.pdbx_seq_one_letter_code
_entity_poly.pdbx_strand_id
1 'polypeptide(L)'
;MKEKSKNAAKTRREKENGEFYELAKLLPLPSAITSQLDKASIIRLTTSYLKMRAVFPEVQTLQGTSSGSDIPDCALRYRCDLEIQELKSGHSSLQPPAL
;
A
#
# COMPACT_ATOMS: atom_id res chain seq x y z
N MET A 1 -25.90 -27.10 -6.17
CA MET A 1 -24.94 -26.22 -6.90
C MET A 1 -24.42 -25.03 -6.08
N LYS A 2 -25.12 -24.55 -5.04
CA LYS A 2 -24.77 -23.33 -4.26
C LYS A 2 -23.61 -23.50 -3.26
N GLU A 3 -23.33 -24.73 -2.79
CA GLU A 3 -22.25 -25.05 -1.84
C GLU A 3 -20.84 -24.83 -2.40
N LYS A 4 -20.62 -25.21 -3.67
CA LYS A 4 -19.29 -25.13 -4.33
C LYS A 4 -18.83 -23.68 -4.51
N SER A 5 -19.76 -22.76 -4.81
CA SER A 5 -19.48 -21.32 -4.94
C SER A 5 -19.20 -20.66 -3.57
N LYS A 6 -19.91 -21.06 -2.51
CA LYS A 6 -19.63 -20.60 -1.13
C LYS A 6 -18.23 -20.98 -0.67
N ASN A 7 -17.82 -22.23 -0.91
CA ASN A 7 -16.48 -22.68 -0.53
C ASN A 7 -15.39 -21.97 -1.35
N ALA A 8 -15.61 -21.75 -2.65
CA ALA A 8 -14.69 -20.99 -3.49
C ALA A 8 -14.50 -19.54 -3.01
N ALA A 9 -15.58 -18.86 -2.60
CA ALA A 9 -15.50 -17.50 -2.06
C ALA A 9 -14.74 -17.45 -0.73
N LYS A 10 -14.94 -18.44 0.15
CA LYS A 10 -14.22 -18.56 1.42
C LYS A 10 -12.73 -18.76 1.20
N THR A 11 -12.36 -19.72 0.35
CA THR A 11 -10.94 -19.99 0.01
C THR A 11 -10.25 -18.77 -0.59
N ARG A 12 -10.94 -17.97 -1.43
CA ARG A 12 -10.36 -16.72 -1.94
C ARG A 12 -10.07 -15.72 -0.83
N ARG A 13 -10.98 -15.54 0.13
CA ARG A 13 -10.78 -14.63 1.28
C ARG A 13 -9.67 -15.11 2.22
N GLU A 14 -9.59 -16.42 2.46
CA GLU A 14 -8.53 -17.01 3.28
C GLU A 14 -7.15 -16.83 2.65
N LYS A 15 -7.04 -17.09 1.34
CA LYS A 15 -5.80 -16.88 0.59
C LYS A 15 -5.37 -15.41 0.63
N GLU A 16 -6.30 -14.49 0.35
CA GLU A 16 -6.05 -13.04 0.41
C GLU A 16 -5.56 -12.63 1.82
N ASN A 17 -6.21 -13.10 2.88
CA ASN A 17 -5.78 -12.82 4.25
C ASN A 17 -4.36 -13.33 4.53
N GLY A 18 -4.02 -14.52 4.03
CA GLY A 18 -2.67 -15.07 4.13
C GLY A 18 -1.64 -14.18 3.44
N GLU A 19 -1.93 -13.73 2.22
CA GLU A 19 -1.03 -12.84 1.48
C GLU A 19 -0.81 -11.50 2.20
N PHE A 20 -1.86 -10.90 2.80
CA PHE A 20 -1.71 -9.70 3.62
C PHE A 20 -0.82 -9.91 4.85
N TYR A 21 -0.95 -11.07 5.50
CA TYR A 21 -0.14 -11.39 6.68
C TYR A 21 1.35 -11.58 6.30
N GLU A 22 1.62 -12.27 5.20
CA GLU A 22 2.99 -12.40 4.69
C GLU A 22 3.57 -11.04 4.29
N LEU A 23 2.79 -10.16 3.65
CA LEU A 23 3.23 -8.81 3.34
C LEU A 23 3.58 -8.01 4.60
N ALA A 24 2.79 -8.13 5.67
CA ALA A 24 3.03 -7.42 6.92
C ALA A 24 4.35 -7.86 7.58
N LYS A 25 4.75 -9.13 7.45
CA LYS A 25 6.04 -9.64 7.98
C LYS A 25 7.26 -9.07 7.27
N LEU A 26 7.11 -8.61 6.02
CA LEU A 26 8.20 -8.03 5.24
C LEU A 26 8.45 -6.55 5.58
N LEU A 27 7.53 -5.91 6.33
CA LEU A 27 7.76 -4.55 6.81
C LEU A 27 8.88 -4.54 7.87
N PRO A 28 9.70 -3.48 7.93
CA PRO A 28 10.76 -3.33 8.94
C PRO A 28 10.17 -2.94 10.31
N LEU A 29 9.22 -3.74 10.81
CA LEU A 29 8.50 -3.53 12.06
C LEU A 29 8.51 -4.83 12.86
N PRO A 30 8.55 -4.76 14.21
CA PRO A 30 8.43 -5.94 15.05
C PRO A 30 7.15 -6.74 14.77
N SER A 31 7.24 -8.07 14.79
CA SER A 31 6.09 -8.96 14.53
C SER A 31 4.91 -8.74 15.47
N ALA A 32 5.15 -8.24 16.68
CA ALA A 32 4.11 -7.90 17.65
C ALA A 32 3.20 -6.76 17.17
N ILE A 33 3.71 -5.87 16.31
CA ILE A 33 2.96 -4.74 15.74
C ILE A 33 2.29 -5.18 14.44
N THR A 34 3.03 -5.89 13.56
CA THR A 34 2.53 -6.29 12.24
C THR A 34 1.38 -7.28 12.30
N SER A 35 1.28 -8.08 13.36
CA SER A 35 0.15 -8.99 13.61
C SER A 35 -1.16 -8.28 13.97
N GLN A 36 -1.09 -7.04 14.46
CA GLN A 36 -2.25 -6.23 14.86
C GLN A 36 -2.71 -5.25 13.78
N LEU A 37 -1.98 -5.16 12.66
CA LEU A 37 -2.32 -4.21 11.60
C LEU A 37 -3.54 -4.66 10.81
N ASP A 38 -4.43 -3.71 10.54
CA ASP A 38 -5.50 -3.90 9.57
C ASP A 38 -4.96 -3.87 8.13
N LYS A 39 -5.74 -4.42 7.19
CA LYS A 39 -5.35 -4.53 5.78
C LYS A 39 -5.01 -3.18 5.14
N ALA A 40 -5.74 -2.11 5.47
CA ALA A 40 -5.49 -0.80 4.88
C ALA A 40 -4.19 -0.19 5.40
N SER A 41 -3.94 -0.34 6.70
CA SER A 41 -2.67 0.07 7.31
C SER A 41 -1.47 -0.68 6.73
N ILE A 42 -1.58 -2.00 6.51
CA ILE A 42 -0.53 -2.78 5.83
C ILE A 42 -0.21 -2.16 4.46
N ILE A 43 -1.21 -1.91 3.61
CA ILE A 43 -0.99 -1.31 2.27
C ILE A 43 -0.37 0.08 2.36
N ARG A 44 -0.87 0.94 3.26
CA ARG A 44 -0.37 2.30 3.44
C ARG A 44 1.10 2.29 3.86
N LEU A 45 1.44 1.48 4.86
CA LEU A 45 2.80 1.37 5.40
C LEU A 45 3.76 0.77 4.38
N THR A 46 3.38 -0.30 3.68
CA THR A 46 4.18 -0.88 2.59
C THR A 46 4.44 0.16 1.49
N THR A 47 3.40 0.87 1.06
CA THR A 47 3.53 1.89 0.01
C THR A 47 4.46 3.02 0.46
N SER A 48 4.28 3.53 1.68
CA SER A 48 5.17 4.54 2.26
C SER A 48 6.61 4.06 2.38
N TYR A 49 6.83 2.82 2.82
CA TYR A 49 8.15 2.22 2.95
C TYR A 49 8.89 2.12 1.61
N LEU A 50 8.21 1.66 0.55
CA LEU A 50 8.78 1.59 -0.80
C LEU A 50 9.11 2.98 -1.35
N LYS A 51 8.24 3.98 -1.13
CA LYS A 51 8.50 5.38 -1.51
C LYS A 51 9.72 5.95 -0.78
N MET A 52 9.84 5.71 0.52
CA MET A 52 10.98 6.17 1.31
C MET A 52 12.29 5.54 0.84
N ARG A 53 12.29 4.24 0.49
CA ARG A 53 13.48 3.57 -0.06
C ARG A 53 13.95 4.14 -1.39
N ALA A 54 13.03 4.66 -2.21
CA ALA A 54 13.37 5.31 -3.48
C ALA A 54 14.03 6.69 -3.27
N VAL A 55 13.65 7.42 -2.22
CA VAL A 55 14.18 8.76 -1.91
C VAL A 55 15.47 8.69 -1.09
N PHE A 56 15.61 7.67 -0.24
CA PHE A 56 16.76 7.49 0.65
C PHE A 56 17.43 6.13 0.41
N PRO A 57 18.18 5.95 -0.69
CA PRO A 57 18.82 4.67 -1.03
C PRO A 57 19.90 4.25 0.00
N GLU A 58 20.49 5.20 0.73
CA GLU A 58 21.61 4.98 1.65
C GLU A 58 21.23 4.30 2.98
N VAL A 59 19.94 4.26 3.32
CA VAL A 59 19.44 3.68 4.59
C VAL A 59 19.49 2.14 4.58
N GLN A 60 19.83 1.52 3.45
CA GLN A 60 19.85 0.04 3.29
C GLN A 60 21.16 -0.64 3.66
N THR A 61 22.21 0.08 4.02
CA THR A 61 23.57 -0.50 4.24
C THR A 61 23.63 -1.50 5.41
N LEU A 62 22.55 -1.70 6.18
CA LEU A 62 22.51 -2.65 7.31
C LEU A 62 21.63 -3.89 7.10
N GLN A 63 20.94 -4.05 5.96
CA GLN A 63 20.15 -5.27 5.69
C GLN A 63 20.43 -5.80 4.28
N GLY A 64 21.41 -6.70 4.19
CA GLY A 64 21.72 -7.44 2.98
C GLY A 64 20.61 -8.44 2.64
N THR A 65 19.71 -8.07 1.74
CA THR A 65 18.91 -9.03 0.97
C THR A 65 19.16 -8.78 -0.51
N SER A 66 20.10 -9.54 -1.05
CA SER A 66 20.39 -9.63 -2.48
C SER A 66 19.23 -10.32 -3.19
N SER A 67 18.29 -9.54 -3.73
CA SER A 67 17.48 -9.98 -4.86
C SER A 67 17.13 -8.74 -5.67
N GLY A 68 17.91 -8.53 -6.73
CA GLY A 68 17.71 -7.46 -7.68
C GLY A 68 16.36 -7.56 -8.39
N SER A 69 15.74 -6.40 -8.54
CA SER A 69 15.20 -5.97 -9.82
C SER A 69 15.27 -4.44 -9.78
N ASP A 70 16.01 -3.89 -10.72
CA ASP A 70 16.29 -2.47 -10.86
C ASP A 70 14.99 -1.65 -10.84
N ILE A 71 14.84 -0.74 -9.86
CA ILE A 71 13.91 0.39 -9.99
C ILE A 71 14.75 1.64 -10.20
N PRO A 72 15.03 1.96 -11.47
CA PRO A 72 14.97 3.37 -11.86
C PRO A 72 14.42 3.55 -13.27
N ASP A 73 13.25 4.21 -13.36
CA ASP A 73 12.92 5.26 -14.36
C ASP A 73 11.51 5.85 -14.10
N CYS A 74 10.64 5.16 -13.34
CA CYS A 74 9.22 5.55 -13.23
C CYS A 74 8.65 5.51 -11.80
N ALA A 75 9.15 6.41 -10.94
CA ALA A 75 8.38 7.04 -9.86
C ALA A 75 7.07 7.75 -10.34
N LEU A 76 6.77 7.66 -11.64
CA LEU A 76 5.59 8.01 -12.45
C LEU A 76 4.21 7.58 -11.92
N ARG A 77 4.10 6.99 -10.72
CA ARG A 77 2.80 6.77 -10.04
C ARG A 77 2.65 7.47 -8.70
N TYR A 78 3.58 8.34 -8.31
CA TYR A 78 3.24 9.51 -7.49
C TYR A 78 2.14 10.36 -8.18
N ARG A 79 1.88 10.16 -9.48
CA ARG A 79 0.75 10.69 -10.28
C ARG A 79 -0.65 10.18 -9.89
N CYS A 80 -0.84 8.95 -9.37
CA CYS A 80 -2.19 8.52 -8.93
C CYS A 80 -2.61 9.19 -7.62
N ASP A 81 -1.64 9.63 -6.79
CA ASP A 81 -1.93 10.41 -5.59
C ASP A 81 -2.45 11.83 -5.93
N LEU A 82 -2.21 12.34 -7.15
CA LEU A 82 -2.71 13.65 -7.62
C LEU A 82 -4.10 13.53 -8.30
N GLU A 83 -4.37 12.46 -9.06
CA GLU A 83 -5.63 12.27 -9.80
C GLU A 83 -6.86 12.02 -8.88
N ILE A 84 -6.67 11.43 -7.70
CA ILE A 84 -7.76 11.20 -6.74
C ILE A 84 -8.05 12.46 -5.89
N GLN A 85 -7.11 13.39 -5.78
CA GLN A 85 -7.34 14.68 -5.12
C GLN A 85 -8.21 15.62 -5.96
N GLU A 86 -8.18 15.50 -7.30
CA GLU A 86 -9.07 16.17 -8.27
C GLU A 86 -10.54 15.66 -8.22
N LEU A 87 -10.77 14.42 -7.79
CA LEU A 87 -12.14 13.87 -7.63
C LEU A 87 -12.87 14.37 -6.37
N LYS A 88 -12.24 15.20 -5.53
CA LYS A 88 -12.86 15.84 -4.36
C LYS A 88 -13.12 17.35 -4.54
N SER A 89 -12.61 17.98 -5.60
CA SER A 89 -12.78 19.42 -5.87
C SER A 89 -13.94 19.75 -6.83
N GLY A 90 -14.57 18.76 -7.45
CA GLY A 90 -15.56 18.97 -8.50
C GLY A 90 -17.03 18.79 -8.10
N HIS A 91 -17.57 19.57 -7.16
CA HIS A 91 -18.87 20.25 -7.33
C HIS A 91 -19.23 21.21 -6.17
N SER A 92 -19.48 22.48 -6.54
CA SER A 92 -20.28 23.51 -5.86
C SER A 92 -19.73 24.09 -4.53
N SER A 93 -19.60 25.40 -4.31
CA SER A 93 -20.30 26.57 -4.87
C SER A 93 -19.45 27.82 -4.70
N LEU A 94 -19.58 28.73 -5.66
CA LEU A 94 -19.12 30.12 -5.64
C LEU A 94 -19.56 30.86 -4.36
N GLN A 95 -18.63 31.59 -3.73
CA GLN A 95 -18.85 32.99 -3.34
C GLN A 95 -17.50 33.67 -3.01
N PRO A 96 -17.10 34.78 -3.69
CA PRO A 96 -15.87 35.51 -3.39
C PRO A 96 -16.01 36.35 -2.10
N PRO A 97 -14.88 36.68 -1.43
CA PRO A 97 -14.90 37.48 -0.20
C PRO A 97 -15.33 38.93 -0.48
N ALA A 98 -16.22 39.44 0.36
CA ALA A 98 -16.64 40.84 0.36
C ALA A 98 -15.49 41.75 0.86
N LEU A 99 -15.38 42.92 0.22
CA LEU A 99 -14.73 44.11 0.78
C LEU A 99 -15.40 44.54 2.09
#